data_AF-A0A165RMX5-F1
#
_entry.id   AF-A0A165RMX5-F1
#
_cell.length_a   1.000
_cell.length_b   1.000
_cell.length_c   1.000
_cell.angle_alpha   90.00
_cell.angle_beta   90.00
_cell.angle_gamma   90.00
#
_symmetry.space_group_name_H-M   'P 1'
#
loop_
_entity.id
_entity.type
_entity.pdbx_description
1 polymer ?
#
loop_
_entity_poly.entity_id
_entity_poly.type
_entity_poly.pdbx_seq_one_letter_code
_entity_poly.pdbx_strand_id
1 'polypeptide(L)'
;MNYDPTLESALSRPLTFHERELLEHLNRLKFFLATAPARWTHSPSSSHTTNTPGDDPMSHPALNRFLLPNMEYVSCVLWDGLYHITGTDIVRALVFRFEAFGRPVRNMKKFEEGVFSDLRNLKPGVDACLEEPKSPFLELLFKYQCIRTQKKQKVFYWYDYLIRVLPPTFLTLYRFSVPHDRLFLDALERDLKRERQGLEPTTMVTGEPAQSFRYTYDPKRSLYEQFSEAQGRIAGEGELEAAVRAHELELEGERVSPMSFSASSSPGPGGSASRRGGRRKWQL
;
A
#
# COMPACT_ATOMS: atom_id res chain seq x y z
N MET A 1 22.19 -1.80 3.76
CA MET A 1 21.85 -0.63 4.60
C MET A 1 21.91 0.60 3.71
N ASN A 2 20.81 0.94 3.06
CA ASN A 2 20.75 2.16 2.25
C ASN A 2 20.24 3.29 3.16
N TYR A 3 21.17 4.15 3.58
CA TYR A 3 20.92 5.35 4.35
C TYR A 3 20.42 6.43 3.39
N ASP A 4 19.14 6.78 3.44
CA ASP A 4 18.59 7.90 2.69
C ASP A 4 18.56 9.16 3.58
N PRO A 5 19.52 10.10 3.41
CA PRO A 5 19.63 11.31 4.22
C PRO A 5 18.48 12.31 4.02
N THR A 6 17.59 12.07 3.05
CA THR A 6 16.47 12.98 2.74
C THR A 6 15.31 12.85 3.72
N LEU A 7 15.10 11.66 4.31
CA LEU A 7 14.03 11.41 5.27
C LEU A 7 14.32 12.05 6.64
N GLU A 8 15.56 11.95 7.14
CA GLU A 8 15.96 12.49 8.45
C GLU A 8 15.84 14.02 8.52
N SER A 9 15.99 14.72 7.39
CA SER A 9 15.82 16.19 7.31
C SER A 9 14.37 16.66 7.52
N ALA A 10 13.38 15.80 7.33
CA ALA A 10 11.95 16.15 7.41
C ALA A 10 11.31 15.77 8.74
N LEU A 11 12.01 14.98 9.57
CA LEU A 11 11.55 14.54 10.88
C LEU A 11 11.92 15.54 11.97
N SER A 12 11.07 15.64 12.99
CA SER A 12 11.31 16.47 14.17
C SER A 12 12.36 15.84 15.08
N ARG A 13 12.52 14.52 14.99
CA ARG A 13 13.57 13.72 15.61
C ARG A 13 13.94 12.50 14.75
N PRO A 14 15.11 11.88 14.97
CA PRO A 14 15.42 10.58 14.37
C PRO A 14 14.37 9.52 14.73
N LEU A 15 14.15 8.58 13.81
CA LEU A 15 13.28 7.42 14.05
C LEU A 15 13.88 6.53 15.15
N THR A 16 13.02 6.07 16.05
CA THR A 16 13.39 5.03 17.01
C THR A 16 13.66 3.70 16.31
N PHE A 17 14.31 2.77 17.00
CA PHE A 17 14.51 1.42 16.48
C PHE A 17 13.17 0.75 16.10
N HIS A 18 12.18 0.83 16.98
CA HIS A 18 10.86 0.27 16.75
C HIS A 18 10.13 0.90 15.54
N GLU A 19 10.17 2.23 15.40
CA GLU A 19 9.58 2.91 14.22
C GLU A 19 10.24 2.46 12.91
N ARG A 20 11.55 2.25 12.91
CA ARG A 20 12.26 1.72 11.73
C ARG A 20 11.82 0.28 11.39
N GLU A 21 11.67 -0.58 12.39
CA GLU A 21 11.19 -1.95 12.18
C GLU A 21 9.75 -1.98 11.63
N LEU A 22 8.87 -1.10 12.14
CA LEU A 22 7.50 -0.98 11.63
C LEU A 22 7.49 -0.49 10.18
N LEU A 23 8.30 0.50 9.82
CA LEU A 23 8.43 0.98 8.44
C LEU A 23 9.01 -0.08 7.50
N GLU A 24 9.98 -0.87 7.96
CA GLU A 24 10.51 -1.99 7.17
C GLU A 24 9.43 -3.05 6.92
N HIS A 25 8.65 -3.42 7.94
CA HIS A 25 7.51 -4.31 7.77
C HIS A 25 6.43 -3.73 6.84
N LEU A 26 6.18 -2.42 6.92
CA LEU A 26 5.27 -1.73 6.00
C LEU A 26 5.75 -1.84 4.54
N ASN A 27 7.04 -1.66 4.29
CA ASN A 27 7.61 -1.83 2.95
C ASN A 27 7.43 -3.26 2.42
N ARG A 28 7.63 -4.27 3.29
CA ARG A 28 7.37 -5.68 2.94
C ARG A 28 5.89 -5.94 2.67
N LEU A 29 4.98 -5.35 3.46
CA LEU A 29 3.54 -5.45 3.22
C LEU A 29 3.15 -4.82 1.88
N LYS A 30 3.66 -3.62 1.57
CA LYS A 30 3.41 -2.96 0.28
C LYS A 30 3.90 -3.80 -0.90
N PHE A 31 5.12 -4.34 -0.78
CA PHE A 31 5.67 -5.25 -1.78
C PHE A 31 4.79 -6.49 -1.95
N PHE A 32 4.31 -7.08 -0.85
CA PHE A 32 3.36 -8.19 -0.89
C PHE A 32 2.06 -7.80 -1.59
N LEU A 33 1.43 -6.68 -1.21
CA LEU A 33 0.20 -6.19 -1.85
C LEU A 33 0.38 -5.98 -3.37
N ALA A 34 1.56 -5.53 -3.79
CA ALA A 34 1.88 -5.34 -5.19
C ALA A 34 2.11 -6.65 -5.97
N THR A 35 2.66 -7.68 -5.33
CA THR A 35 3.23 -8.85 -6.02
C THR A 35 2.60 -10.20 -5.65
N ALA A 36 1.71 -10.27 -4.65
CA ALA A 36 1.22 -11.54 -4.10
C ALA A 36 0.63 -12.50 -5.15
N PRO A 37 -0.13 -12.06 -6.16
CA PRO A 37 -0.62 -12.98 -7.19
C PRO A 37 0.47 -13.49 -8.14
N ALA A 38 1.48 -12.66 -8.44
CA ALA A 38 2.58 -13.05 -9.32
C ALA A 38 3.56 -14.01 -8.62
N ARG A 39 3.65 -13.92 -7.29
CA ARG A 39 4.55 -14.71 -6.46
C ARG A 39 3.81 -15.83 -5.74
N TRP A 40 3.04 -16.60 -6.50
CA TRP A 40 2.40 -17.79 -5.97
C TRP A 40 3.44 -18.85 -5.67
N THR A 41 3.67 -19.14 -4.38
CA THR A 41 4.47 -20.29 -4.00
C THR A 41 3.67 -21.54 -4.32
N HIS A 42 3.76 -22.03 -5.56
CA HIS A 42 3.54 -23.44 -5.83
C HIS A 42 4.60 -24.18 -5.03
N SER A 43 4.29 -24.64 -3.82
CA SER A 43 5.08 -25.72 -3.25
C SER A 43 4.74 -26.95 -4.10
N PRO A 44 5.65 -27.45 -4.96
CA PRO A 44 5.36 -28.63 -5.78
C PRO A 44 5.53 -29.91 -4.96
N SER A 45 5.58 -29.85 -3.62
CA SER A 45 5.84 -31.01 -2.76
C SER A 45 4.63 -31.55 -2.00
N SER A 46 3.43 -30.97 -2.13
CA SER A 46 2.22 -31.54 -1.53
C SER A 46 1.46 -32.52 -2.44
N SER A 47 2.12 -33.03 -3.49
CA SER A 47 1.76 -34.32 -4.09
C SER A 47 2.45 -35.45 -3.34
N HIS A 48 1.96 -35.79 -2.15
CA HIS A 48 1.88 -37.13 -1.55
C HIS A 48 1.69 -36.99 -0.05
N THR A 49 0.65 -37.68 0.44
CA THR A 49 0.47 -38.18 1.80
C THR A 49 1.76 -38.32 2.61
N THR A 50 2.08 -37.39 3.51
CA THR A 50 2.78 -37.68 4.78
C THR A 50 2.44 -36.60 5.80
N ASN A 51 1.84 -37.01 6.92
CA ASN A 51 1.75 -36.22 8.14
C ASN A 51 3.17 -35.93 8.67
N THR A 52 3.76 -34.79 8.31
CA THR A 52 4.94 -34.24 8.99
C THR A 52 4.51 -33.22 10.05
N PRO A 53 4.94 -33.37 11.32
CA PRO A 53 4.63 -32.41 12.37
C PRO A 53 5.53 -31.17 12.19
N GLY A 54 5.11 -30.26 11.32
CA GLY A 54 5.85 -29.05 10.98
C GLY A 54 5.20 -28.18 9.92
N ASP A 55 4.19 -28.69 9.19
CA ASP A 55 3.38 -27.85 8.31
C ASP A 55 2.49 -26.92 9.12
N ASP A 56 2.56 -25.62 8.81
CA ASP A 56 1.68 -24.62 9.39
C ASP A 56 0.22 -25.01 9.12
N PRO A 57 -0.61 -25.27 10.17
CA PRO A 57 -2.01 -25.66 9.99
C PRO A 57 -2.86 -24.60 9.27
N MET A 58 -2.32 -23.39 9.09
CA MET A 58 -2.93 -22.30 8.31
C MET A 58 -2.42 -22.16 6.87
N SER A 59 -1.56 -23.07 6.40
CA SER A 59 -1.13 -23.15 4.99
C SER A 59 -2.21 -23.76 4.10
N HIS A 60 -2.41 -23.20 2.90
CA HIS A 60 -3.32 -23.76 1.89
C HIS A 60 -2.77 -23.41 0.49
N PRO A 61 -2.81 -24.34 -0.49
CA PRO A 61 -2.30 -24.07 -1.84
C PRO A 61 -3.02 -22.94 -2.58
N ALA A 62 -4.24 -22.60 -2.14
CA ALA A 62 -5.04 -21.49 -2.65
C ALA A 62 -4.85 -20.16 -1.88
N LEU A 63 -3.92 -20.09 -0.91
CA LEU A 63 -3.66 -18.90 -0.10
C LEU A 63 -2.18 -18.51 -0.13
N ASN A 64 -1.90 -17.26 -0.50
CA ASN A 64 -0.61 -16.62 -0.26
C ASN A 64 -0.78 -15.61 0.87
N ARG A 65 -0.05 -15.75 1.98
CA ARG A 65 -0.32 -15.03 3.23
C ARG A 65 0.89 -14.23 3.69
N PHE A 66 0.63 -13.03 4.18
CA PHE A 66 1.61 -12.16 4.82
C PHE A 66 1.28 -12.01 6.31
N LEU A 67 2.24 -12.29 7.19
CA LEU A 67 2.11 -12.14 8.63
C LEU A 67 2.43 -10.69 9.04
N LEU A 68 1.47 -10.03 9.67
CA LEU A 68 1.64 -8.72 10.28
C LEU A 68 2.31 -8.85 11.66
N PRO A 69 3.00 -7.80 12.16
CA PRO A 69 3.62 -7.80 13.48
C PRO A 69 2.64 -8.05 14.65
N ASN A 70 1.35 -7.80 14.45
CA ASN A 70 0.29 -8.06 15.43
C ASN A 70 -0.21 -9.52 15.43
N MET A 71 0.49 -10.43 14.73
CA MET A 71 0.15 -11.85 14.58
C MET A 71 -1.14 -12.10 13.77
N GLU A 72 -1.63 -11.12 13.01
CA GLU A 72 -2.70 -11.31 12.04
C GLU A 72 -2.15 -11.52 10.63
N TYR A 73 -2.96 -12.11 9.75
CA TYR A 73 -2.57 -12.34 8.36
C TYR A 73 -3.33 -11.42 7.40
N VAL A 74 -2.65 -11.00 6.34
CA VAL A 74 -3.25 -10.46 5.11
C VAL A 74 -3.10 -11.52 4.04
N SER A 75 -4.20 -11.96 3.43
CA SER A 75 -4.19 -13.13 2.54
C SER A 75 -4.64 -12.76 1.12
N CYS A 76 -3.86 -13.17 0.14
CA CYS A 76 -4.25 -13.24 -1.26
C CYS A 76 -4.83 -14.64 -1.53
N VAL A 77 -6.07 -14.70 -2.03
CA VAL A 77 -6.80 -15.96 -2.18
C VAL A 77 -7.06 -16.23 -3.66
N LEU A 78 -6.60 -17.37 -4.16
CA LEU A 78 -6.88 -17.84 -5.51
C LEU A 78 -8.18 -18.65 -5.48
N TRP A 79 -9.20 -18.17 -6.18
CA TRP A 79 -10.48 -18.85 -6.29
C TRP A 79 -11.03 -18.67 -7.70
N ASP A 80 -11.47 -19.77 -8.33
CA ASP A 80 -12.00 -19.77 -9.70
C ASP A 80 -11.07 -19.09 -10.73
N GLY A 81 -9.75 -19.28 -10.57
CA GLY A 81 -8.74 -18.68 -11.45
C GLY A 81 -8.50 -17.17 -11.23
N LEU A 82 -9.16 -16.55 -10.27
CA LEU A 82 -9.02 -15.14 -9.92
C LEU A 82 -8.43 -14.95 -8.52
N TYR A 83 -7.67 -13.87 -8.36
CA TYR A 83 -7.07 -13.50 -7.08
C TYR A 83 -7.96 -12.52 -6.33
N HIS A 84 -8.12 -12.75 -5.03
CA HIS A 84 -9.06 -12.04 -4.19
C HIS A 84 -8.40 -11.55 -2.90
N ILE A 85 -8.94 -10.46 -2.37
CA ILE A 85 -8.67 -9.92 -1.04
C ILE A 85 -9.98 -9.56 -0.33
N THR A 86 -10.06 -9.82 0.96
CA THR A 86 -11.28 -9.56 1.75
C THR A 86 -11.27 -8.16 2.33
N GLY A 87 -12.45 -7.62 2.61
CA GLY A 87 -12.57 -6.33 3.32
C GLY A 87 -11.88 -6.34 4.70
N THR A 88 -11.89 -7.49 5.39
CA THR A 88 -11.19 -7.65 6.67
C THR A 88 -9.68 -7.50 6.51
N ASP A 89 -9.08 -8.15 5.51
CA ASP A 89 -7.64 -8.08 5.29
C ASP A 89 -7.21 -6.69 4.78
N ILE A 90 -8.05 -6.00 4.00
CA ILE A 90 -7.84 -4.59 3.63
C ILE A 90 -7.79 -3.70 4.88
N VAL A 91 -8.74 -3.86 5.81
CA VAL A 91 -8.74 -3.10 7.07
C VAL A 91 -7.48 -3.38 7.88
N ARG A 92 -7.07 -4.64 8.03
CA ARG A 92 -5.84 -5.03 8.75
C ARG A 92 -4.60 -4.36 8.18
N ALA A 93 -4.45 -4.40 6.85
CA ALA A 93 -3.35 -3.74 6.15
C ALA A 93 -3.33 -2.23 6.40
N LEU A 94 -4.50 -1.57 6.39
CA LEU A 94 -4.60 -0.14 6.67
C LEU A 94 -4.32 0.20 8.14
N VAL A 95 -4.85 -0.56 9.09
CA VAL A 95 -4.58 -0.38 10.53
C VAL A 95 -3.08 -0.45 10.80
N PHE A 96 -2.41 -1.47 10.26
CA PHE A 96 -0.97 -1.60 10.39
C PHE A 96 -0.21 -0.45 9.72
N ARG A 97 -0.67 0.00 8.54
CA ARG A 97 -0.08 1.18 7.88
C ARG A 97 -0.20 2.45 8.71
N PHE A 98 -1.32 2.65 9.39
CA PHE A 98 -1.54 3.76 10.33
C PHE A 98 -0.62 3.65 11.56
N GLU A 99 -0.44 2.44 12.10
CA GLU A 99 0.49 2.18 13.19
C GLU A 99 1.95 2.47 12.79
N ALA A 100 2.41 1.93 11.65
CA ALA A 100 3.74 2.16 11.11
C ALA A 100 3.99 3.63 10.70
N PHE A 101 2.93 4.36 10.34
CA PHE A 101 2.99 5.80 10.11
C PHE A 101 3.13 6.62 11.41
N GLY A 102 2.95 6.00 12.58
CA GLY A 102 2.98 6.69 13.87
C GLY A 102 1.63 7.30 14.29
N ARG A 103 0.52 6.82 13.69
CA ARG A 103 -0.87 7.17 14.02
C ARG A 103 -1.74 5.94 14.29
N PRO A 104 -1.54 5.22 15.41
CA PRO A 104 -2.35 4.05 15.73
C PRO A 104 -3.86 4.40 15.80
N VAL A 105 -4.68 3.47 15.30
CA VAL A 105 -6.13 3.58 15.31
C VAL A 105 -6.63 3.37 16.74
N ARG A 106 -7.35 4.35 17.30
CA ARG A 106 -7.97 4.25 18.64
C ARG A 106 -9.43 3.85 18.55
N ASN A 107 -10.15 4.34 17.55
CA ASN A 107 -11.56 4.03 17.34
C ASN A 107 -11.76 3.05 16.18
N MET A 108 -11.52 1.77 16.45
CA MET A 108 -11.59 0.70 15.45
C MET A 108 -12.92 0.62 14.71
N LYS A 109 -14.04 0.77 15.42
CA LYS A 109 -15.38 0.67 14.81
C LYS A 109 -15.63 1.77 13.78
N LYS A 110 -15.38 3.04 14.15
CA LYS A 110 -15.55 4.17 13.23
C LYS A 110 -14.56 4.10 12.06
N PHE A 111 -13.35 3.60 12.31
CA PHE A 111 -12.34 3.41 11.27
C PHE A 111 -12.80 2.36 10.25
N GLU A 112 -13.23 1.18 10.72
CA GLU A 112 -13.79 0.11 9.89
C GLU A 112 -14.98 0.62 9.06
N GLU A 113 -15.93 1.33 9.68
CA GLU A 113 -17.08 1.94 8.99
C GLU A 113 -16.64 2.91 7.87
N GLY A 114 -15.61 3.72 8.11
CA GLY A 114 -15.05 4.65 7.12
C GLY A 114 -14.41 3.93 5.94
N VAL A 115 -13.56 2.93 6.19
CA VAL A 115 -12.93 2.11 5.13
C VAL A 115 -13.99 1.36 4.33
N PHE A 116 -14.98 0.75 4.99
CA PHE A 116 -16.07 0.08 4.29
C PHE A 116 -16.92 1.05 3.49
N SER A 117 -17.05 2.31 3.91
CA SER A 117 -17.71 3.35 3.12
C SER A 117 -16.96 3.63 1.83
N ASP A 118 -15.63 3.73 1.87
CA ASP A 118 -14.82 3.96 0.67
C ASP A 118 -14.87 2.77 -0.29
N LEU A 119 -14.85 1.55 0.25
CA LEU A 119 -14.94 0.31 -0.52
C LEU A 119 -16.31 0.09 -1.20
N ARG A 120 -17.34 0.87 -0.85
CA ARG A 120 -18.62 0.84 -1.59
C ARG A 120 -18.49 1.38 -3.00
N ASN A 121 -17.50 2.26 -3.25
CA ASN A 121 -17.28 2.87 -4.56
C ASN A 121 -16.79 1.86 -5.62
N LEU A 122 -16.20 0.74 -5.18
CA LEU A 122 -15.78 -0.35 -6.05
C LEU A 122 -16.99 -1.15 -6.54
N LYS A 123 -17.12 -1.40 -7.84
CA LYS A 123 -18.34 -1.98 -8.44
C LYS A 123 -18.34 -3.51 -8.35
N PRO A 124 -19.43 -4.14 -7.86
CA PRO A 124 -19.62 -5.58 -8.02
C PRO A 124 -19.60 -5.98 -9.50
N GLY A 125 -18.96 -7.10 -9.83
CA GLY A 125 -18.77 -7.62 -11.18
C GLY A 125 -17.54 -7.08 -11.91
N VAL A 126 -16.98 -5.94 -11.47
CA VAL A 126 -15.75 -5.35 -12.04
C VAL A 126 -14.61 -5.42 -11.05
N ASP A 127 -14.82 -4.87 -9.86
CA ASP A 127 -13.79 -4.75 -8.83
C ASP A 127 -13.95 -5.81 -7.72
N ALA A 128 -15.12 -6.44 -7.62
CA ALA A 128 -15.48 -7.35 -6.54
C ALA A 128 -16.56 -8.36 -6.94
N CYS A 129 -16.61 -9.51 -6.27
CA CYS A 129 -17.73 -10.44 -6.30
C CYS A 129 -18.57 -10.34 -5.01
N LEU A 130 -19.84 -10.74 -5.11
CA LEU A 130 -20.75 -10.86 -3.96
C LEU A 130 -21.01 -12.34 -3.70
N GLU A 131 -20.51 -12.82 -2.58
CA GLU A 131 -20.60 -14.23 -2.19
C GLU A 131 -21.74 -14.43 -1.21
N GLU A 132 -22.61 -15.39 -1.50
CA GLU A 132 -23.75 -15.74 -0.65
C GLU A 132 -23.31 -16.55 0.58
N PRO A 133 -24.05 -16.46 1.70
CA PRO A 133 -23.79 -17.28 2.88
C PRO A 133 -23.66 -18.76 2.53
N LYS A 134 -22.72 -19.46 3.19
CA LYS A 134 -22.44 -20.90 2.98
C LYS A 134 -21.88 -21.27 1.60
N SER A 135 -21.38 -20.30 0.81
CA SER A 135 -20.62 -20.69 -0.38
C SER A 135 -19.31 -21.38 0.03
N PRO A 136 -18.82 -22.37 -0.75
CA PRO A 136 -17.54 -23.03 -0.46
C PRO A 136 -16.37 -22.04 -0.35
N PHE A 137 -16.45 -20.93 -1.09
CA PHE A 137 -15.49 -19.86 -1.00
C PHE A 137 -15.53 -19.15 0.36
N LEU A 138 -16.71 -18.78 0.87
CA LEU A 138 -16.84 -18.18 2.20
C LEU A 138 -16.44 -19.13 3.32
N GLU A 139 -16.70 -20.43 3.17
CA GLU A 139 -16.24 -21.44 4.13
C GLU A 139 -14.71 -21.48 4.21
N LEU A 140 -14.04 -21.46 3.05
CA LEU A 140 -12.58 -21.36 2.99
C LEU A 140 -12.08 -20.07 3.66
N LEU A 141 -12.63 -18.92 3.29
CA LEU A 141 -12.24 -17.63 3.85
C LEU A 141 -12.45 -17.56 5.37
N PHE A 142 -13.54 -18.14 5.87
CA PHE A 142 -13.85 -18.18 7.31
C PHE A 142 -12.90 -19.13 8.04
N LYS A 143 -12.65 -20.32 7.50
CA LYS A 143 -11.72 -21.31 8.06
C LYS A 143 -10.32 -20.72 8.26
N TYR A 144 -9.84 -19.95 7.28
CA TYR A 144 -8.51 -19.35 7.31
C TYR A 144 -8.47 -17.92 7.91
N GLN A 145 -9.54 -17.47 8.57
CA GLN A 145 -9.62 -16.18 9.27
C GLN A 145 -9.45 -14.95 8.36
N CYS A 146 -9.74 -15.10 7.06
CA CYS A 146 -9.78 -13.98 6.11
C CYS A 146 -11.07 -13.17 6.26
N ILE A 147 -12.13 -13.73 6.88
CA ILE A 147 -13.38 -13.04 7.22
C ILE A 147 -13.83 -13.38 8.63
N ARG A 148 -14.53 -12.47 9.30
CA ARG A 148 -15.05 -12.66 10.67
C ARG A 148 -16.42 -13.32 10.74
N THR A 149 -17.18 -13.36 9.64
CA THR A 149 -18.55 -13.90 9.61
C THR A 149 -18.82 -14.60 8.28
N GLN A 150 -19.73 -15.58 8.27
CA GLN A 150 -20.21 -16.25 7.06
C GLN A 150 -21.50 -15.64 6.50
N LYS A 151 -21.78 -14.37 6.83
CA LYS A 151 -22.84 -13.60 6.16
C LYS A 151 -22.40 -13.26 4.74
N LYS A 152 -23.32 -12.81 3.90
CA LYS A 152 -23.03 -12.31 2.54
C LYS A 152 -21.85 -11.35 2.58
N GLN A 153 -20.78 -11.68 1.85
CA GLN A 153 -19.57 -10.86 1.80
C GLN A 153 -19.39 -10.25 0.42
N LYS A 154 -18.85 -9.04 0.40
CA LYS A 154 -18.23 -8.47 -0.79
C LYS A 154 -16.74 -8.79 -0.73
N VAL A 155 -16.26 -9.58 -1.68
CA VAL A 155 -14.86 -9.97 -1.79
C VAL A 155 -14.28 -9.26 -3.01
N PHE A 156 -13.13 -8.62 -2.85
CA PHE A 156 -12.56 -7.75 -3.88
C PHE A 156 -11.57 -8.54 -4.72
N TYR A 157 -11.54 -8.27 -6.02
CA TYR A 157 -10.47 -8.78 -6.86
C TYR A 157 -9.16 -8.08 -6.52
N TRP A 158 -8.05 -8.78 -6.70
CA TRP A 158 -6.72 -8.21 -6.50
C TRP A 158 -6.35 -7.28 -7.68
N TYR A 159 -6.63 -7.74 -8.90
CA TYR A 159 -6.50 -6.97 -10.13
C TYR A 159 -7.85 -6.89 -10.85
N ASP A 160 -8.11 -5.74 -11.46
CA ASP A 160 -9.12 -5.56 -12.48
C ASP A 160 -8.47 -5.78 -13.87
N TYR A 161 -9.15 -6.54 -14.72
CA TYR A 161 -8.74 -6.84 -16.10
C TYR A 161 -9.16 -5.75 -17.10
N LEU A 162 -9.86 -4.71 -16.65
CA LEU A 162 -10.58 -3.81 -17.53
C LEU A 162 -9.83 -2.51 -17.87
N ILE A 163 -8.76 -2.60 -18.67
CA ILE A 163 -8.45 -1.48 -19.57
C ILE A 163 -8.36 -1.99 -21.01
N ARG A 164 -9.49 -1.79 -21.70
CA ARG A 164 -9.67 -1.61 -23.15
C ARG A 164 -8.63 -2.30 -24.04
N VAL A 165 -9.09 -3.31 -24.77
CA VAL A 165 -8.51 -3.68 -26.07
C VAL A 165 -8.57 -2.43 -26.96
N LEU A 166 -7.48 -1.68 -27.03
CA LEU A 166 -7.27 -0.69 -28.08
C LEU A 166 -6.47 -1.40 -29.17
N PRO A 167 -7.10 -1.74 -30.32
CA PRO A 167 -6.34 -2.15 -31.49
C PRO A 167 -5.37 -1.01 -31.86
N PRO A 168 -4.09 -1.29 -32.17
CA PRO A 168 -3.51 -2.59 -32.54
C PRO A 168 -2.60 -3.25 -31.49
N THR A 169 -2.46 -2.69 -30.28
CA THR A 169 -1.55 -3.23 -29.25
C THR A 169 -2.34 -4.01 -28.20
N PHE A 170 -2.21 -5.34 -28.25
CA PHE A 170 -2.80 -6.33 -27.33
C PHE A 170 -2.09 -6.30 -25.95
N LEU A 171 -1.91 -5.13 -25.34
CA LEU A 171 -1.33 -5.03 -24.00
C LEU A 171 -2.47 -5.08 -22.98
N THR A 172 -2.66 -6.24 -22.36
CA THR A 172 -3.55 -6.37 -21.19
C THR A 172 -2.89 -5.64 -20.02
N LEU A 173 -3.34 -4.40 -19.78
CA LEU A 173 -2.89 -3.62 -18.63
C LEU A 173 -3.72 -4.00 -17.42
N TYR A 174 -3.07 -4.66 -16.47
CA TYR A 174 -3.65 -4.99 -15.17
C TYR A 174 -3.66 -3.75 -14.29
N ARG A 175 -4.81 -3.43 -13.70
CA ARG A 175 -4.91 -2.39 -12.68
C ARG A 175 -5.21 -3.04 -11.33
N PHE A 176 -4.65 -2.53 -10.24
CA PHE A 176 -5.10 -2.94 -8.90
C PHE A 176 -6.55 -2.50 -8.68
N SER A 177 -7.43 -3.46 -8.40
CA SER A 177 -8.84 -3.19 -8.13
C SER A 177 -9.01 -2.45 -6.79
N VAL A 178 -8.18 -2.76 -5.80
CA VAL A 178 -8.18 -2.09 -4.49
C VAL A 178 -7.03 -1.09 -4.41
N PRO A 179 -7.29 0.23 -4.41
CA PRO A 179 -6.25 1.26 -4.32
C PRO A 179 -5.86 1.52 -2.85
N HIS A 180 -4.98 0.68 -2.29
CA HIS A 180 -4.59 0.74 -0.87
C HIS A 180 -4.00 2.09 -0.45
N ASP A 181 -3.16 2.70 -1.29
CA ASP A 181 -2.63 4.05 -1.08
C ASP A 181 -3.74 5.09 -0.96
N ARG A 182 -4.72 5.04 -1.85
CA ARG A 182 -5.84 5.99 -1.85
C ARG A 182 -6.71 5.83 -0.61
N LEU A 183 -7.04 4.60 -0.24
CA LEU A 183 -7.82 4.31 0.97
C LEU A 183 -7.13 4.85 2.24
N PHE A 184 -5.80 4.71 2.33
CA PHE A 184 -5.02 5.27 3.43
C PHE A 184 -5.10 6.80 3.46
N LEU A 185 -4.87 7.46 2.33
CA LEU A 185 -4.88 8.93 2.25
C LEU A 185 -6.27 9.52 2.49
N ASP A 186 -7.33 8.88 1.98
CA ASP A 186 -8.72 9.27 2.22
C ASP A 186 -9.09 9.14 3.70
N ALA A 187 -8.67 8.06 4.36
CA ALA A 187 -8.86 7.87 5.80
C ALA A 187 -8.08 8.92 6.61
N LEU A 188 -6.83 9.20 6.22
CA LEU A 188 -5.97 10.18 6.89
C LEU A 188 -6.55 11.59 6.76
N GLU A 189 -7.02 11.98 5.57
CA GLU A 189 -7.61 13.28 5.31
C GLU A 189 -8.89 13.50 6.14
N ARG A 190 -9.73 12.46 6.29
CA ARG A 190 -10.92 12.54 7.15
C ARG A 190 -10.56 12.81 8.61
N ASP A 191 -9.53 12.15 9.13
CA ASP A 191 -9.11 12.37 10.52
C ASP A 191 -8.49 13.75 10.72
N LEU A 192 -7.67 14.23 9.78
CA LEU A 192 -7.12 15.59 9.83
C LEU A 192 -8.21 16.67 9.74
N LYS A 193 -9.28 16.42 8.96
CA LYS A 193 -10.46 17.30 8.90
C LYS A 193 -11.20 17.34 10.25
N ARG A 194 -11.37 16.19 10.90
CA ARG A 194 -12.01 16.10 12.23
C ARG A 194 -11.21 16.83 13.30
N GLU A 195 -9.90 16.59 13.37
CA GLU A 195 -9.01 17.26 14.33
C GLU A 195 -9.09 18.78 14.21
N ARG A 196 -9.10 19.31 12.98
CA ARG A 196 -9.27 20.74 12.76
C ARG A 196 -10.61 21.28 13.24
N GLN A 197 -11.67 20.50 13.05
CA GLN A 197 -13.01 20.85 13.49
C GLN A 197 -13.21 20.63 15.00
N GLY A 198 -12.17 20.20 15.74
CA GLY A 198 -12.27 19.86 17.15
C GLY A 198 -13.10 18.60 17.41
N LEU A 199 -13.36 17.79 16.38
CA LEU A 199 -14.05 16.52 16.48
C LEU A 199 -13.04 15.41 16.79
N GLU A 200 -13.49 14.40 17.55
CA GLU A 200 -12.65 13.24 17.89
C GLU A 200 -12.27 12.44 16.62
N PRO A 201 -10.97 12.36 16.26
CA PRO A 201 -10.51 11.56 15.12
C PRO A 201 -10.52 10.06 15.46
N THR A 202 -10.38 9.21 14.44
CA THR A 202 -10.27 7.76 14.66
C THR A 202 -8.84 7.31 15.01
N THR A 203 -7.84 8.10 14.62
CA THR A 203 -6.40 7.87 14.81
C THR A 203 -5.79 8.99 15.63
N MET A 204 -4.67 8.70 16.30
CA MET A 204 -3.98 9.68 17.15
C MET A 204 -2.49 9.64 16.87
N VAL A 205 -1.86 10.82 16.74
CA VAL A 205 -0.41 10.94 16.54
C VAL A 205 0.32 10.49 17.81
N THR A 206 1.18 9.48 17.70
CA THR A 206 2.00 8.98 18.81
C THR A 206 3.49 8.97 18.48
N GLY A 207 3.88 8.96 17.21
CA GLY A 207 5.26 8.85 16.79
C GLY A 207 5.54 9.44 15.42
N GLU A 208 6.77 9.27 14.98
CA GLU A 208 7.23 9.64 13.64
C GLU A 208 6.93 8.52 12.64
N PRO A 209 6.67 8.82 11.36
CA PRO A 209 6.72 10.13 10.70
C PRO A 209 5.48 11.03 10.88
N ALA A 210 4.39 10.54 11.48
CA ALA A 210 3.16 11.32 11.61
C ALA A 210 3.29 12.59 12.44
N GLN A 211 4.16 12.60 13.46
CA GLN A 211 4.40 13.77 14.30
C GLN A 211 4.99 14.94 13.50
N SER A 212 5.83 14.64 12.51
CA SER A 212 6.40 15.64 11.60
C SER A 212 5.55 15.92 10.37
N PHE A 213 4.51 15.13 10.15
CA PHE A 213 3.68 15.25 8.97
C PHE A 213 2.88 16.56 8.98
N ARG A 214 3.34 17.53 8.17
CA ARG A 214 2.66 18.81 7.99
C ARG A 214 1.70 18.75 6.82
N TYR A 215 0.41 18.62 7.12
CA TYR A 215 -0.64 18.75 6.11
C TYR A 215 -1.01 20.22 5.86
N THR A 216 -0.83 20.68 4.62
CA THR A 216 -1.39 21.96 4.17
C THR A 216 -2.74 21.67 3.53
N TYR A 217 -3.83 22.01 4.21
CA TYR A 217 -5.15 21.81 3.62
C TYR A 217 -5.42 22.84 2.54
N ASP A 218 -5.76 22.32 1.37
CA ASP A 218 -6.29 23.10 0.27
C ASP A 218 -7.73 22.63 0.04
N PRO A 219 -8.75 23.49 0.23
CA PRO A 219 -10.14 23.11 -0.03
C PRO A 219 -10.40 22.77 -1.51
N LYS A 220 -9.48 23.09 -2.43
CA LYS A 220 -9.62 22.81 -3.86
C LYS A 220 -8.95 21.50 -4.29
N ARG A 221 -8.18 20.84 -3.42
CA ARG A 221 -7.37 19.66 -3.77
C ARG A 221 -7.37 18.62 -2.66
N SER A 222 -7.68 17.36 -3.01
CA SER A 222 -7.62 16.25 -2.05
C SER A 222 -6.18 15.94 -1.63
N LEU A 223 -6.00 15.28 -0.48
CA LEU A 223 -4.67 14.87 -0.01
C LEU A 223 -4.04 13.89 -1.01
N TYR A 224 -4.84 13.02 -1.63
CA TYR A 224 -4.39 12.12 -2.70
C TYR A 224 -3.81 12.88 -3.90
N GLU A 225 -4.49 13.92 -4.40
CA GLU A 225 -4.02 14.74 -5.53
C GLU A 225 -2.70 15.46 -5.23
N GLN A 226 -2.54 15.96 -4.01
CA GLN A 226 -1.31 16.63 -3.59
C GLN A 226 -0.11 15.67 -3.57
N PHE A 227 -0.35 14.41 -3.17
CA PHE A 227 0.68 13.36 -3.16
C PHE A 227 0.98 12.80 -4.54
N SER A 228 -0.03 12.59 -5.38
CA SER A 228 0.17 12.07 -6.74
C SER A 228 0.95 13.07 -7.60
N GLU A 229 0.62 14.36 -7.54
CA GLU A 229 1.40 15.42 -8.20
C GLU A 229 2.85 15.48 -7.66
N ALA A 230 3.04 15.29 -6.35
CA ALA A 230 4.37 15.30 -5.75
C ALA A 230 5.23 14.12 -6.21
N GLN A 231 4.61 12.95 -6.44
CA GLN A 231 5.27 11.74 -6.95
C GLN A 231 5.45 11.74 -8.48
N GLY A 232 4.97 12.76 -9.19
CA GLY A 232 4.98 12.77 -10.66
C GLY A 232 4.06 11.70 -11.25
N ARG A 233 3.10 11.18 -10.46
CA ARG A 233 2.10 10.23 -10.93
C ARG A 233 1.18 10.92 -11.93
N ILE A 234 1.02 10.31 -13.10
CA ILE A 234 0.12 10.79 -14.13
C ILE A 234 -1.31 10.47 -13.68
N ALA A 235 -2.25 11.40 -13.85
CA ALA A 235 -3.65 11.16 -13.48
C ALA A 235 -4.21 9.94 -14.25
N GLY A 236 -4.56 8.87 -13.52
CA GLY A 236 -5.04 7.61 -14.09
C GLY A 236 -4.01 6.47 -14.09
N GLU A 237 -2.77 6.74 -13.68
CA GLU A 237 -1.72 5.73 -13.56
C GLU A 237 -1.97 4.77 -12.40
N GLY A 238 -1.82 3.47 -12.66
CA GLY A 238 -1.94 2.43 -11.64
C GLY A 238 -0.75 2.38 -10.69
N GLU A 239 -0.96 1.86 -9.48
CA GLU A 239 0.11 1.66 -8.48
C GLU A 239 1.25 0.77 -9.03
N LEU A 240 0.92 -0.15 -9.94
CA LEU A 240 1.88 -1.02 -10.64
C LEU A 240 2.73 -0.24 -11.65
N GLU A 241 2.11 0.61 -12.47
CA GLU A 241 2.84 1.42 -13.45
C GLU A 241 3.78 2.40 -12.76
N ALA A 242 3.35 2.97 -11.62
CA ALA A 242 4.19 3.83 -10.81
C ALA A 242 5.38 3.07 -10.20
N ALA A 243 5.16 1.85 -9.72
CA ALA A 243 6.22 1.00 -9.18
C ALA A 243 7.19 0.53 -10.28
N VAL A 244 6.68 0.16 -11.45
CA VAL A 244 7.49 -0.24 -12.61
C VAL A 244 8.32 0.93 -13.12
N ARG A 245 7.74 2.12 -13.26
CA ARG A 245 8.50 3.31 -13.68
C ARG A 245 9.50 3.77 -12.64
N ALA A 246 9.17 3.70 -11.35
CA ALA A 246 10.15 3.98 -10.30
C ALA A 246 11.34 3.01 -10.38
N HIS A 247 11.07 1.73 -10.61
CA HIS A 247 12.11 0.72 -10.79
C HIS A 247 12.89 0.88 -12.11
N GLU A 248 12.23 1.23 -13.22
CA GLU A 248 12.91 1.56 -14.49
C GLU A 248 13.82 2.79 -14.34
N LEU A 249 13.37 3.83 -13.64
CA LEU A 249 14.19 5.01 -13.34
C LEU A 249 15.35 4.69 -12.40
N GLU A 250 15.19 3.78 -11.45
CA GLU A 250 16.29 3.27 -10.62
C GLU A 250 17.32 2.51 -11.47
N LEU A 251 16.87 1.64 -12.39
CA LEU A 251 17.74 0.90 -13.31
C LEU A 251 18.42 1.79 -14.37
N GLU A 252 17.76 2.86 -14.81
CA GLU A 252 18.33 3.85 -15.73
C GLU A 252 19.32 4.78 -15.02
N GLY A 253 19.04 5.14 -13.77
CA GLY A 253 19.94 5.92 -12.91
C GLY A 253 21.25 5.18 -12.59
N GLU A 254 21.20 3.85 -12.51
CA GLU A 254 22.39 3.01 -12.28
C GLU A 254 23.21 2.81 -13.57
N ARG A 255 22.64 3.09 -14.74
CA ARG A 255 23.31 2.94 -16.05
C ARG A 255 24.10 4.19 -16.48
N VAL A 256 23.97 5.30 -15.76
CA VAL A 256 24.69 6.56 -16.05
C VAL A 256 25.57 6.96 -14.86
N SER A 257 26.61 6.17 -14.60
CA SER A 257 27.81 6.69 -13.92
C SER A 257 28.89 6.99 -14.97
N PRO A 258 29.35 8.26 -15.10
CA PRO A 258 30.17 8.69 -16.21
C PRO A 258 31.62 8.24 -16.03
N MET A 259 32.21 7.74 -17.12
CA MET A 259 33.65 7.62 -17.29
C MET A 259 34.30 8.98 -16.99
N SER A 260 35.28 8.94 -16.10
CA SER A 260 36.15 10.04 -15.71
C SER A 260 36.92 10.60 -16.90
N PHE A 261 36.85 11.91 -17.09
CA PHE A 261 37.95 12.66 -17.72
C PHE A 261 38.21 13.94 -16.95
N SER A 262 39.42 14.04 -16.41
CA SER A 262 40.01 15.21 -15.78
C SER A 262 40.58 16.15 -16.83
N ALA A 263 40.30 17.45 -16.73
CA ALA A 263 41.28 18.49 -17.03
C ALA A 263 40.87 19.85 -16.40
N SER A 264 41.87 20.47 -15.79
CA SER A 264 41.93 21.74 -15.06
C SER A 264 41.65 23.00 -15.88
N SER A 265 41.13 24.06 -15.24
CA SER A 265 41.75 25.41 -15.11
C SER A 265 40.81 26.46 -14.45
N SER A 266 41.41 27.44 -13.77
CA SER A 266 40.88 28.31 -12.70
C SER A 266 40.20 29.63 -13.19
N PRO A 267 39.98 30.71 -12.38
CA PRO A 267 38.65 31.15 -11.92
C PRO A 267 38.25 32.61 -12.31
N GLY A 268 36.96 32.95 -12.18
CA GLY A 268 36.46 34.34 -12.29
C GLY A 268 34.98 34.49 -11.86
N PRO A 269 34.51 35.68 -11.43
CA PRO A 269 33.63 35.80 -10.26
C PRO A 269 32.19 36.28 -10.52
N GLY A 270 31.33 36.11 -9.52
CA GLY A 270 30.17 36.99 -9.26
C GLY A 270 28.80 36.45 -9.67
N GLY A 271 27.89 36.31 -8.69
CA GLY A 271 26.48 36.02 -8.97
C GLY A 271 25.71 35.52 -7.76
N SER A 272 25.33 36.44 -6.87
CA SER A 272 24.36 36.20 -5.79
C SER A 272 23.00 35.77 -6.36
N ALA A 273 22.54 34.57 -6.06
CA ALA A 273 21.16 34.15 -6.34
C ALA A 273 20.51 33.56 -5.08
N SER A 274 19.46 34.26 -4.67
CA SER A 274 18.57 34.04 -3.54
C SER A 274 18.04 32.61 -3.45
N ARG A 275 18.12 32.04 -2.25
CA ARG A 275 17.53 30.76 -1.85
C ARG A 275 16.01 30.79 -2.01
N ARG A 276 15.47 30.13 -3.03
CA ARG A 276 14.06 29.68 -3.02
C ARG A 276 14.00 28.30 -2.39
N GLY A 277 13.42 28.23 -1.19
CA GLY A 277 13.20 26.98 -0.46
C GLY A 277 12.31 26.04 -1.24
N GLY A 278 12.88 24.94 -1.72
CA GLY A 278 12.14 23.81 -2.27
C GLY A 278 11.25 23.19 -1.19
N ARG A 279 9.95 23.14 -1.46
CA ARG A 279 8.97 22.33 -0.71
C ARG A 279 9.44 20.88 -0.73
N ARG A 280 9.79 20.35 0.44
CA ARG A 280 10.36 19.00 0.59
C ARG A 280 9.22 17.98 0.70
N LYS A 281 9.33 16.91 -0.09
CA LYS A 281 8.28 15.96 -0.41
C LYS A 281 8.36 14.73 0.49
N TRP A 282 7.21 14.23 0.91
CA TRP A 282 7.07 12.92 1.55
C TRP A 282 6.83 11.87 0.46
N GLN A 283 7.60 10.79 0.46
CA GLN A 283 7.23 9.54 -0.22
C GLN A 283 6.76 8.58 0.87
N LEU A 284 5.46 8.28 0.88
CA LEU A 284 4.83 7.42 1.88
C LEU A 284 4.57 6.01 1.38
#